data_AF-A0A507D3Q4-F1
#
_entry.id   AF-A0A507D3Q4-F1
#
_cell.length_a   1.000
_cell.length_b   1.000
_cell.length_c   1.000
_cell.angle_alpha   90.00
_cell.angle_beta   90.00
_cell.angle_gamma   90.00
#
_symmetry.space_group_name_H-M   'P 1'
#
loop_
_entity.id
_entity.type
_entity.pdbx_description
1 polymer ?
#
loop_
_entity_poly.entity_id
_entity_poly.type
_entity_poly.pdbx_seq_one_letter_code
_entity_poly.pdbx_strand_id
1 'polypeptide(L)'
;MEAELRVAYVHSPALAKAASKLPSNLNRSAMVHSMILDAFCAGKWMRITAPVPITKDDLTQFHSEEFVELLLSAEYLPSDESKEHLQQLDEFGLLHDCPVFPGLGDYVKQAAGGTIAAVRQLMNGSADVAIHWDGGRHHAHRDFASGFCYVNDIVLGILELHKKFKKVLYIDLGTGSSSDMGSGKGKKHALNIPLPPSTTSETFLETFKETLQTVLDTKYPSPNVIVMQCGLDGCRADPLVQHGWKLDSFVIGNCVRNLLDVVDVPVLLLGGGGYSNSMAARGWTYATLQVLKGVGAPVLGASDESTDNFKLVEIPEHQYFDNYIPECLLTLVDAGSSTSSILTYLKDKFENQWTTRKEISNEKAAARKQFLGSQSPIQALYDIVSGGGFIYKLKVDASGSVNSLFFVHESSANLAKCFSNTFVMDCTYKTNRFRMPLLNIVGITATYETFNAGFAFICNETESEYIWALTAFSAIVVPGVIVTDRELSLMNAITAVFPSTHNLLCVWHVNKKFWQTAKGLDGQQQMTLTNLLSV
;
A
#
# COMPACT_ATOMS: atom_id res chain seq x y z
N MET A 1 -41.67 15.98 10.64
CA MET A 1 -40.78 15.20 9.76
C MET A 1 -39.60 16.09 9.48
N GLU A 2 -38.43 15.78 10.03
CA GLU A 2 -37.19 16.41 9.58
C GLU A 2 -37.02 16.11 8.08
N ALA A 3 -36.61 17.11 7.31
CA ALA A 3 -36.40 16.91 5.88
C ALA A 3 -35.21 15.95 5.70
N GLU A 4 -35.42 14.89 4.92
CA GLU A 4 -34.40 13.91 4.60
C GLU A 4 -33.23 14.60 3.86
N LEU A 5 -31.99 14.34 4.29
CA LEU A 5 -30.77 14.95 3.73
C LEU A 5 -30.71 14.68 2.21
N ARG A 6 -30.45 15.69 1.39
CA ARG A 6 -30.41 15.52 -0.07
C ARG A 6 -28.98 15.47 -0.56
N VAL A 7 -28.61 14.36 -1.21
CA VAL A 7 -27.25 14.13 -1.68
C VAL A 7 -27.20 14.16 -3.21
N ALA A 8 -26.37 15.03 -3.77
CA ALA A 8 -26.02 15.01 -5.19
C ALA A 8 -24.63 14.40 -5.39
N TYR A 9 -24.50 13.55 -6.41
CA TYR A 9 -23.24 12.92 -6.78
C TYR A 9 -22.94 13.19 -8.24
N VAL A 10 -21.79 13.82 -8.51
CA VAL A 10 -21.40 14.18 -9.87
C VAL A 10 -20.77 12.99 -10.57
N HIS A 11 -21.40 12.55 -11.65
CA HIS A 11 -20.90 11.48 -12.48
C HIS A 11 -21.49 11.52 -13.90
N SER A 12 -20.68 11.18 -14.89
CA SER A 12 -21.14 10.75 -16.21
C SER A 12 -20.10 9.81 -16.84
N PRO A 13 -20.48 8.96 -17.81
CA PRO A 13 -19.49 8.15 -18.54
C PRO A 13 -18.41 8.99 -19.23
N ALA A 14 -18.77 10.19 -19.71
CA ALA A 14 -17.84 11.12 -20.35
C ALA A 14 -16.83 11.70 -19.35
N LEU A 15 -17.29 12.12 -18.17
CA LEU A 15 -16.43 12.55 -17.06
C LEU A 15 -15.47 11.43 -16.67
N ALA A 16 -16.01 10.23 -16.39
CA ALA A 16 -15.21 9.11 -15.93
C ALA A 16 -14.14 8.72 -16.96
N LYS A 17 -14.48 8.75 -18.25
CA LYS A 17 -13.53 8.51 -19.34
C LYS A 17 -12.47 9.60 -19.44
N ALA A 18 -12.84 10.87 -19.34
CA ALA A 18 -11.90 11.99 -19.45
C ALA A 18 -10.94 12.03 -18.25
N ALA A 19 -11.47 11.95 -17.03
CA ALA A 19 -10.68 11.93 -15.79
C ALA A 19 -9.77 10.70 -15.67
N SER A 20 -10.17 9.55 -16.23
CA SER A 20 -9.33 8.34 -16.26
C SER A 20 -8.10 8.44 -17.16
N LYS A 21 -7.97 9.50 -17.97
CA LYS A 21 -6.78 9.74 -18.80
C LYS A 21 -5.70 10.57 -18.10
N LEU A 22 -5.96 11.09 -16.91
CA LEU A 22 -5.01 11.92 -16.19
C LEU A 22 -3.71 11.13 -15.94
N PRO A 23 -2.53 11.59 -16.43
CA PRO A 23 -1.29 10.81 -16.38
C PRO A 23 -0.87 10.39 -14.96
N SER A 24 -1.16 11.22 -13.97
CA SER A 24 -0.82 10.96 -12.57
C SER A 24 -1.56 9.76 -11.94
N ASN A 25 -2.69 9.34 -12.51
CA ASN A 25 -3.55 8.30 -11.92
C ASN A 25 -4.54 7.72 -12.95
N LEU A 26 -3.98 7.11 -13.99
CA LEU A 26 -4.74 6.45 -15.05
C LEU A 26 -5.80 5.50 -14.50
N ASN A 27 -7.02 5.56 -15.04
CA ASN A 27 -8.18 4.74 -14.67
C ASN A 27 -8.71 4.90 -13.23
N ARG A 28 -8.20 5.84 -12.43
CA ARG A 28 -8.68 6.08 -11.06
C ARG A 28 -10.17 6.41 -11.02
N SER A 29 -10.61 7.35 -11.86
CA SER A 29 -12.01 7.81 -11.90
C SER A 29 -12.98 6.67 -12.21
N ALA A 30 -12.68 5.87 -13.23
CA ALA A 30 -13.52 4.72 -13.58
C ALA A 30 -13.63 3.68 -12.45
N MET A 31 -12.52 3.41 -11.75
CA MET A 31 -12.48 2.49 -10.62
C MET A 31 -13.29 3.01 -9.41
N VAL A 32 -13.09 4.28 -9.04
CA VAL A 32 -13.82 4.97 -7.96
C VAL A 32 -15.32 4.97 -8.22
N HIS A 33 -15.73 5.40 -9.42
CA HIS A 33 -17.14 5.50 -9.75
C HIS A 33 -17.81 4.13 -9.84
N SER A 34 -17.15 3.13 -10.44
CA SER A 34 -17.69 1.76 -10.46
C SER A 34 -17.94 1.26 -9.04
N MET A 35 -16.95 1.38 -8.13
CA MET A 35 -17.12 0.94 -6.74
C MET A 35 -18.28 1.66 -6.05
N ILE A 36 -18.37 2.99 -6.15
CA ILE A 36 -19.41 3.79 -5.47
C ILE A 36 -20.81 3.48 -6.01
N LEU A 37 -20.95 3.38 -7.34
CA LEU A 37 -22.26 3.19 -7.96
C LEU A 37 -22.80 1.78 -7.72
N ASP A 38 -21.92 0.77 -7.72
CA ASP A 38 -22.27 -0.62 -7.39
C ASP A 38 -22.52 -0.81 -5.89
N ALA A 39 -21.78 -0.09 -5.04
CA ALA A 39 -21.95 -0.07 -3.59
C ALA A 39 -23.30 0.52 -3.14
N PHE A 40 -23.74 1.62 -3.76
CA PHE A 40 -24.89 2.38 -3.24
C PHE A 40 -26.08 2.45 -4.19
N CYS A 41 -26.07 1.74 -5.33
CA CYS A 41 -27.14 1.75 -6.32
C CYS A 41 -27.58 3.18 -6.73
N ALA A 42 -26.97 3.70 -7.79
CA ALA A 42 -27.28 5.00 -8.38
C ALA A 42 -28.80 5.29 -8.43
N GLY A 43 -29.24 6.41 -7.84
CA GLY A 43 -30.65 6.83 -7.85
C GLY A 43 -31.49 6.41 -6.64
N LYS A 44 -30.98 5.54 -5.75
CA LYS A 44 -31.67 5.20 -4.50
C LYS A 44 -31.35 6.18 -3.36
N TRP A 45 -30.06 6.42 -3.11
CA TRP A 45 -29.60 7.22 -1.96
C TRP A 45 -28.99 8.57 -2.34
N MET A 46 -28.66 8.74 -3.63
CA MET A 46 -28.05 9.96 -4.15
C MET A 46 -28.53 10.24 -5.56
N ARG A 47 -28.67 11.53 -5.88
CA ARG A 47 -29.02 12.02 -7.21
C ARG A 47 -27.78 12.16 -8.07
N ILE A 48 -27.69 11.35 -9.12
CA ILE A 48 -26.63 11.49 -10.12
C ILE A 48 -26.82 12.78 -10.90
N THR A 49 -25.76 13.59 -10.97
CA THR A 49 -25.73 14.87 -11.68
C THR A 49 -24.59 14.84 -12.69
N ALA A 50 -24.88 15.13 -13.96
CA ALA A 50 -23.85 15.22 -14.98
C ALA A 50 -23.12 16.58 -14.92
N PRO A 51 -21.84 16.65 -15.30
CA PRO A 51 -21.14 17.91 -15.51
C PRO A 51 -21.90 18.86 -16.45
N VAL A 52 -21.85 20.15 -16.16
CA VAL A 52 -22.38 21.17 -17.08
C VAL A 52 -21.36 21.44 -18.20
N PRO A 53 -21.81 21.80 -19.41
CA PRO A 53 -20.91 22.30 -20.45
C PRO A 53 -20.16 23.54 -19.95
N ILE A 54 -18.85 23.56 -20.15
CA ILE A 54 -17.96 24.66 -19.77
C ILE A 54 -17.42 25.32 -21.03
N THR A 55 -17.57 26.64 -21.08
CA THR A 55 -17.04 27.51 -22.13
C THR A 55 -15.66 28.04 -21.75
N LYS A 56 -14.97 28.66 -22.73
CA LYS A 56 -13.73 29.41 -22.46
C LYS A 56 -13.98 30.52 -21.42
N ASP A 57 -15.08 31.25 -21.56
CA ASP A 57 -15.46 32.36 -20.68
C ASP A 57 -15.70 31.91 -19.23
N ASP A 58 -16.18 30.68 -19.03
CA ASP A 58 -16.33 30.12 -17.68
C ASP A 58 -14.97 29.86 -17.02
N LEU A 59 -13.99 29.37 -17.77
CA LEU A 59 -12.63 29.10 -17.27
C LEU A 59 -11.85 30.40 -17.01
N THR A 60 -12.05 31.42 -17.84
CA THR A 60 -11.37 32.71 -17.72
C THR A 60 -11.93 33.60 -16.61
N GLN A 61 -12.97 33.17 -15.88
CA GLN A 61 -13.37 33.78 -14.61
C GLN A 61 -12.24 33.79 -13.58
N PHE A 62 -11.33 32.80 -13.67
CA PHE A 62 -10.12 32.74 -12.86
C PHE A 62 -8.87 32.74 -13.73
N HIS A 63 -8.75 31.80 -14.65
CA HIS A 63 -7.53 31.60 -15.44
C HIS A 63 -7.31 32.71 -16.48
N SER A 64 -6.06 32.93 -16.91
CA SER A 64 -5.82 33.80 -18.08
C SER A 64 -6.40 33.21 -19.35
N GLU A 65 -6.67 34.11 -20.29
CA GLU A 65 -7.15 33.73 -21.61
C GLU A 65 -6.10 32.89 -22.35
N GLU A 66 -4.84 33.31 -22.29
CA GLU A 66 -3.71 32.64 -22.93
C GLU A 66 -3.51 31.22 -22.40
N PHE A 67 -3.58 31.03 -21.07
CA PHE A 67 -3.45 29.71 -20.46
C PHE A 67 -4.60 28.79 -20.86
N VAL A 68 -5.84 29.30 -20.87
CA VAL A 68 -7.01 28.51 -21.27
C VAL A 68 -6.94 28.10 -22.73
N GLU A 69 -6.51 29.00 -23.63
CA GLU A 69 -6.32 28.65 -25.05
C GLU A 69 -5.33 27.51 -25.22
N LEU A 70 -4.22 27.55 -24.50
CA LEU A 70 -3.21 26.50 -24.55
C LEU A 70 -3.78 25.16 -24.03
N LEU A 71 -4.43 25.15 -22.87
CA LEU A 71 -5.06 23.94 -22.30
C LEU A 71 -6.10 23.29 -23.23
N LEU A 72 -6.87 24.12 -23.95
CA LEU A 72 -7.95 23.66 -24.82
C LEU A 72 -7.47 23.24 -26.22
N SER A 73 -6.30 23.71 -26.65
CA SER A 73 -5.72 23.40 -27.97
C SER A 73 -4.63 22.32 -27.93
N ALA A 74 -4.06 22.04 -26.76
CA ALA A 74 -3.01 21.05 -26.59
C ALA A 74 -3.56 19.61 -26.72
N GLU A 75 -3.53 19.06 -27.93
CA GLU A 75 -4.01 17.69 -28.23
C GLU A 75 -2.91 16.62 -28.15
N TYR A 76 -1.64 16.98 -28.38
CA TYR A 76 -0.51 16.05 -28.40
C TYR A 76 0.85 16.76 -28.37
N LEU A 77 1.86 16.16 -27.74
CA LEU A 77 3.28 16.55 -27.82
C LEU A 77 4.03 15.56 -28.75
N PRO A 78 4.22 15.86 -30.04
CA PRO A 78 5.05 15.05 -30.92
C PRO A 78 6.53 15.04 -30.49
N SER A 79 7.25 13.98 -30.86
CA SER A 79 8.67 13.79 -30.51
C SER A 79 9.61 14.87 -31.08
N ASP A 80 9.16 15.57 -32.11
CA ASP A 80 9.95 16.52 -32.90
C ASP A 80 9.47 17.97 -32.65
N GLU A 81 9.00 18.25 -31.43
CA GLU A 81 8.51 19.58 -31.06
C GLU A 81 9.60 20.65 -31.11
N SER A 82 9.20 21.84 -31.56
CA SER A 82 10.12 22.98 -31.64
C SER A 82 10.54 23.43 -30.24
N LYS A 83 11.79 23.91 -30.09
CA LYS A 83 12.28 24.41 -28.81
C LYS A 83 11.43 25.57 -28.29
N GLU A 84 10.92 26.40 -29.21
CA GLU A 84 10.04 27.53 -28.91
C GLU A 84 8.70 27.06 -28.33
N HIS A 85 8.09 26.01 -28.89
CA HIS A 85 6.83 25.48 -28.36
C HIS A 85 7.01 24.78 -27.01
N LEU A 86 8.10 24.03 -26.83
CA LEU A 86 8.44 23.44 -25.53
C LEU A 86 8.65 24.52 -24.46
N GLN A 87 9.36 25.61 -24.79
CA GLN A 87 9.54 26.72 -23.87
C GLN A 87 8.19 27.36 -23.49
N GLN A 88 7.31 27.56 -24.47
CA GLN A 88 5.96 28.07 -24.21
C GLN A 88 5.18 27.14 -23.27
N LEU A 89 5.21 25.83 -23.47
CA LEU A 89 4.54 24.88 -22.59
C LEU A 89 5.11 24.91 -21.16
N ASP A 90 6.43 25.03 -21.03
CA ASP A 90 7.10 25.12 -19.73
C ASP A 90 6.71 26.40 -18.96
N GLU A 91 6.58 27.53 -19.66
CA GLU A 91 6.12 28.80 -19.09
C GLU A 91 4.74 28.71 -18.44
N PHE A 92 3.88 27.81 -18.92
CA PHE A 92 2.56 27.51 -18.34
C PHE A 92 2.53 26.22 -17.49
N GLY A 93 3.67 25.59 -17.25
CA GLY A 93 3.81 24.40 -16.40
C GLY A 93 3.39 23.08 -17.05
N LEU A 94 3.30 23.01 -18.38
CA LEU A 94 2.69 21.90 -19.13
C LEU A 94 3.68 20.80 -19.61
N LEU A 95 4.89 20.74 -19.06
CA LEU A 95 5.91 19.75 -19.44
C LEU A 95 6.19 18.68 -18.38
N HIS A 96 6.41 19.10 -17.14
CA HIS A 96 7.01 18.24 -16.11
C HIS A 96 5.99 17.36 -15.40
N ASP A 97 5.49 17.81 -14.25
CA ASP A 97 4.48 17.11 -13.47
C ASP A 97 3.08 17.23 -14.10
N CYS A 98 2.83 18.26 -14.92
CA CYS A 98 1.59 18.43 -15.67
C CYS A 98 1.78 18.26 -17.21
N PRO A 99 2.22 17.10 -17.72
CA PRO A 99 2.46 16.93 -19.14
C PRO A 99 1.15 16.95 -19.96
N VAL A 100 1.18 17.56 -21.14
CA VAL A 100 0.07 17.47 -22.10
C VAL A 100 -0.25 16.01 -22.44
N PHE A 101 -1.53 15.67 -22.52
CA PHE A 101 -2.00 14.33 -22.88
C PHE A 101 -3.23 14.36 -23.80
N PRO A 102 -3.46 13.31 -24.63
CA PRO A 102 -4.61 13.25 -25.53
C PRO A 102 -5.98 13.36 -24.83
N GLY A 103 -6.65 14.49 -25.00
CA GLY A 103 -7.92 14.82 -24.35
C GLY A 103 -7.80 15.68 -23.09
N LEU A 104 -6.68 16.39 -22.92
CA LEU A 104 -6.48 17.37 -21.85
C LEU A 104 -7.62 18.41 -21.78
N GLY A 105 -7.98 19.02 -22.92
CA GLY A 105 -9.06 20.01 -22.97
C GLY A 105 -10.42 19.45 -22.53
N ASP A 106 -10.72 18.19 -22.88
CA ASP A 106 -11.93 17.50 -22.41
C ASP A 106 -11.88 17.25 -20.91
N TYR A 107 -10.73 16.80 -20.38
CA TYR A 107 -10.54 16.62 -18.94
C TYR A 107 -10.77 17.92 -18.17
N VAL A 108 -10.16 19.02 -18.61
CA VAL A 108 -10.31 20.36 -18.00
C VAL A 108 -11.79 20.77 -17.95
N LYS A 109 -12.50 20.66 -19.07
CA LYS A 109 -13.93 21.00 -19.15
C LYS A 109 -14.80 20.11 -18.26
N GLN A 110 -14.53 18.80 -18.22
CA GLN A 110 -15.30 17.86 -17.41
C GLN A 110 -15.09 18.07 -15.91
N ALA A 111 -13.84 18.31 -15.47
CA ALA A 111 -13.52 18.58 -14.07
C ALA A 111 -14.16 19.89 -13.59
N ALA A 112 -13.98 21.00 -14.33
CA ALA A 112 -14.63 22.27 -14.00
C ALA A 112 -16.17 22.16 -14.05
N GLY A 113 -16.70 21.51 -15.09
CA GLY A 113 -18.13 21.32 -15.29
C GLY A 113 -18.78 20.48 -14.21
N GLY A 114 -18.06 19.51 -13.67
CA GLY A 114 -18.51 18.69 -12.55
C GLY A 114 -18.65 19.51 -11.27
N THR A 115 -17.64 20.31 -10.93
CA THR A 115 -17.68 21.16 -9.72
C THR A 115 -18.76 22.23 -9.83
N ILE A 116 -18.92 22.89 -10.99
CA ILE A 116 -20.02 23.85 -11.20
C ILE A 116 -21.40 23.18 -11.14
N ALA A 117 -21.54 21.96 -11.66
CA ALA A 117 -22.79 21.20 -11.55
C ALA A 117 -23.15 20.91 -10.08
N ALA A 118 -22.18 20.47 -9.27
CA ALA A 118 -22.35 20.24 -7.83
C ALA A 118 -22.75 21.54 -7.10
N VAL A 119 -22.03 22.63 -7.34
CA VAL A 119 -22.32 23.95 -6.78
C VAL A 119 -23.76 24.39 -7.09
N ARG A 120 -24.22 24.22 -8.33
CA ARG A 120 -25.59 24.56 -8.73
C ARG A 120 -26.65 23.73 -8.00
N GLN A 121 -26.37 22.47 -7.65
CA GLN A 121 -27.29 21.68 -6.81
C GLN A 121 -27.44 22.30 -5.41
N LEU A 122 -26.34 22.74 -4.80
CA LEU A 122 -26.35 23.40 -3.50
C LEU A 122 -27.05 24.78 -3.56
N MET A 123 -26.69 25.61 -4.56
CA MET A 123 -27.26 26.94 -4.74
C MET A 123 -28.76 26.91 -5.02
N ASN A 124 -29.25 25.90 -5.75
CA ASN A 124 -30.67 25.78 -6.04
C ASN A 124 -31.45 25.09 -4.90
N GLY A 125 -30.77 24.70 -3.82
CA GLY A 125 -31.36 23.94 -2.72
C GLY A 125 -31.90 22.59 -3.20
N SER A 126 -31.30 22.00 -4.25
CA SER A 126 -31.63 20.65 -4.72
C SER A 126 -30.81 19.57 -4.02
N ALA A 127 -29.72 19.96 -3.36
CA ALA A 127 -28.91 19.12 -2.49
C ALA A 127 -28.43 19.92 -1.28
N ASP A 128 -28.25 19.21 -0.16
CA ASP A 128 -27.62 19.71 1.06
C ASP A 128 -26.13 19.32 1.06
N VAL A 129 -25.79 18.15 0.51
CA VAL A 129 -24.41 17.72 0.25
C VAL A 129 -24.25 17.38 -1.23
N ALA A 130 -23.20 17.92 -1.86
CA ALA A 130 -22.84 17.60 -3.24
C ALA A 130 -21.42 17.04 -3.30
N ILE A 131 -21.22 15.96 -4.03
CA ILE A 131 -19.97 15.20 -4.09
C ILE A 131 -19.43 15.20 -5.52
N HIS A 132 -18.16 15.56 -5.71
CA HIS A 132 -17.46 15.47 -6.99
C HIS A 132 -16.00 15.00 -6.79
N TRP A 133 -15.78 13.68 -6.85
CA TRP A 133 -14.47 13.07 -6.58
C TRP A 133 -13.41 13.29 -7.67
N ASP A 134 -13.80 13.70 -8.89
CA ASP A 134 -12.84 14.01 -9.96
C ASP A 134 -12.27 15.44 -9.91
N GLY A 135 -12.92 16.32 -9.13
CA GLY A 135 -12.49 17.69 -8.85
C GLY A 135 -11.47 17.77 -7.70
N GLY A 136 -11.35 18.96 -7.12
CA GLY A 136 -10.44 19.20 -5.97
C GLY A 136 -9.00 19.50 -6.39
N ARG A 137 -8.79 20.09 -7.57
CA ARG A 137 -7.49 20.37 -8.18
C ARG A 137 -6.92 21.70 -7.68
N HIS A 138 -6.40 21.68 -6.46
CA HIS A 138 -6.01 22.89 -5.72
C HIS A 138 -4.68 23.54 -6.12
N HIS A 139 -3.80 22.85 -6.85
CA HIS A 139 -2.47 23.37 -7.20
C HIS A 139 -2.43 24.19 -8.48
N ALA A 140 -3.51 24.22 -9.28
CA ALA A 140 -3.56 25.02 -10.49
C ALA A 140 -3.60 26.52 -10.12
N HIS A 141 -2.66 27.29 -10.66
CA HIS A 141 -2.63 28.74 -10.49
C HIS A 141 -3.41 29.42 -11.62
N ARG A 142 -3.45 30.76 -11.59
CA ARG A 142 -4.11 31.55 -12.61
C ARG A 142 -3.60 31.25 -14.02
N ASP A 143 -2.28 31.22 -14.15
CA ASP A 143 -1.57 31.21 -15.42
C ASP A 143 -0.57 30.03 -15.50
N PHE A 144 -0.71 29.01 -14.64
CA PHE A 144 0.29 27.95 -14.50
C PHE A 144 -0.32 26.65 -13.95
N ALA A 145 -0.06 25.53 -14.63
CA ALA A 145 -0.38 24.19 -14.15
C ALA A 145 0.70 23.69 -13.17
N SER A 146 0.30 23.06 -12.07
CA SER A 146 1.25 22.54 -11.06
C SER A 146 0.62 21.38 -10.29
N GLY A 147 1.42 20.44 -9.80
CA GLY A 147 0.97 19.36 -8.93
C GLY A 147 -0.16 18.52 -9.55
N PHE A 148 -0.02 18.19 -10.83
CA PHE A 148 -1.02 17.47 -11.63
C PHE A 148 -2.36 18.22 -11.83
N CYS A 149 -2.41 19.50 -11.49
CA CYS A 149 -3.62 20.33 -11.58
C CYS A 149 -3.51 21.30 -12.77
N TYR A 150 -4.39 21.11 -13.76
CA TYR A 150 -4.46 21.92 -14.97
C TYR A 150 -5.52 23.03 -14.90
N VAL A 151 -6.55 22.83 -14.07
CA VAL A 151 -7.66 23.77 -13.85
C VAL A 151 -7.94 23.83 -12.35
N ASN A 152 -8.17 25.03 -11.82
CA ASN A 152 -8.56 25.18 -10.42
C ASN A 152 -10.08 25.17 -10.30
N ASP A 153 -10.66 23.98 -10.38
CA ASP A 153 -12.11 23.78 -10.30
C ASP A 153 -12.69 24.25 -8.96
N ILE A 154 -11.89 24.22 -7.89
CA ILE A 154 -12.25 24.73 -6.56
C ILE A 154 -12.50 26.25 -6.63
N VAL A 155 -11.56 27.02 -7.16
CA VAL A 155 -11.69 28.48 -7.27
C VAL A 155 -12.88 28.85 -8.15
N LEU A 156 -13.04 28.19 -9.30
CA LEU A 156 -14.21 28.40 -10.17
C LEU A 156 -15.52 28.09 -9.44
N GLY A 157 -15.57 26.99 -8.67
CA GLY A 157 -16.70 26.62 -7.83
C GLY A 157 -17.00 27.65 -6.74
N ILE A 158 -15.99 28.18 -6.06
CA ILE A 158 -16.13 29.21 -5.03
C ILE A 158 -16.64 30.53 -5.64
N LEU A 159 -16.14 30.92 -6.82
CA LEU A 159 -16.64 32.09 -7.55
C LEU A 159 -18.12 31.94 -7.94
N GLU A 160 -18.55 30.75 -8.37
CA GLU A 160 -19.96 30.46 -8.64
C GLU A 160 -20.79 30.49 -7.34
N LEU A 161 -20.31 29.90 -6.24
CA LEU A 161 -20.97 29.95 -4.93
C LEU A 161 -21.18 31.39 -4.45
N HIS A 162 -20.22 32.28 -4.68
CA HIS A 162 -20.30 33.69 -4.30
C HIS A 162 -21.42 34.48 -5.00
N LYS A 163 -22.00 33.94 -6.08
CA LYS A 163 -23.21 34.51 -6.68
C LYS A 163 -24.44 34.42 -5.76
N LYS A 164 -24.45 33.51 -4.77
CA LYS A 164 -25.53 33.35 -3.79
C LYS A 164 -25.06 33.46 -2.34
N PHE A 165 -23.93 32.86 -2.00
CA PHE A 165 -23.43 32.75 -0.64
C PHE A 165 -22.36 33.80 -0.35
N LYS A 166 -22.57 34.61 0.70
CA LYS A 166 -21.64 35.70 1.04
C LYS A 166 -20.32 35.19 1.61
N LYS A 167 -20.38 34.10 2.38
CA LYS A 167 -19.22 33.54 3.08
C LYS A 167 -19.10 32.06 2.74
N VAL A 168 -17.97 31.69 2.16
CA VAL A 168 -17.60 30.31 1.84
C VAL A 168 -16.44 29.94 2.74
N LEU A 169 -16.52 28.81 3.44
CA LEU A 169 -15.37 28.23 4.14
C LEU A 169 -14.79 27.13 3.26
N TYR A 170 -13.50 27.25 2.93
CA TYR A 170 -12.75 26.20 2.25
C TYR A 170 -11.90 25.44 3.28
N ILE A 171 -12.04 24.12 3.29
CA ILE A 171 -11.26 23.21 4.13
C ILE A 171 -10.44 22.32 3.20
N ASP A 172 -9.13 22.33 3.40
CA ASP A 172 -8.19 21.46 2.70
C ASP A 172 -7.53 20.53 3.72
N LEU A 173 -7.55 19.23 3.44
CA LEU A 173 -6.89 18.22 4.27
C LEU A 173 -5.43 17.97 3.84
N GLY A 174 -4.93 18.78 2.91
CA GLY A 174 -3.56 18.80 2.42
C GLY A 174 -2.61 19.68 3.25
N THR A 175 -1.73 20.40 2.56
CA THR A 175 -0.53 21.01 3.15
C THR A 175 -0.58 22.53 3.11
N GLY A 176 0.16 23.17 4.02
CA GLY A 176 0.25 24.63 4.10
C GLY A 176 1.21 25.10 5.19
N SER A 177 1.85 26.25 4.99
CA SER A 177 2.77 26.82 5.98
C SER A 177 2.02 27.49 7.12
N SER A 178 2.43 27.25 8.37
CA SER A 178 1.88 27.93 9.56
C SER A 178 2.06 29.45 9.56
N SER A 179 3.05 29.94 8.81
CA SER A 179 3.28 31.38 8.67
C SER A 179 2.35 32.05 7.66
N ASP A 180 1.69 31.28 6.80
CA ASP A 180 0.76 31.82 5.82
C ASP A 180 -0.59 32.10 6.48
N MET A 181 -0.90 33.38 6.61
CA MET A 181 -2.17 33.87 7.16
C MET A 181 -2.95 34.70 6.13
N GLY A 182 -2.61 34.58 4.84
CA GLY A 182 -3.13 35.43 3.78
C GLY A 182 -2.58 36.86 3.82
N SER A 183 -2.90 37.64 2.78
CA SER A 183 -2.37 38.98 2.56
C SER A 183 -3.48 40.00 2.27
N GLY A 184 -3.16 41.29 2.37
CA GLY A 184 -4.11 42.38 2.09
C GLY A 184 -5.40 42.26 2.90
N LYS A 185 -6.56 42.33 2.21
CA LYS A 185 -7.88 42.14 2.82
C LYS A 185 -8.14 40.71 3.31
N GLY A 186 -7.41 39.73 2.77
CA GLY A 186 -7.48 38.32 3.16
C GLY A 186 -6.58 37.96 4.35
N LYS A 187 -5.83 38.91 4.91
CA LYS A 187 -5.02 38.66 6.11
C LYS A 187 -5.92 38.16 7.25
N LYS A 188 -5.48 37.12 7.96
CA LYS A 188 -6.23 36.37 8.99
C LYS A 188 -7.44 35.58 8.48
N HIS A 189 -7.56 35.37 7.17
CA HIS A 189 -8.58 34.51 6.57
C HIS A 189 -8.03 33.20 6.00
N ALA A 190 -6.71 33.00 6.07
CA ALA A 190 -6.10 31.68 5.90
C ALA A 190 -5.66 31.17 7.27
N LEU A 191 -6.05 29.94 7.58
CA LEU A 191 -5.65 29.20 8.77
C LEU A 191 -4.94 27.94 8.30
N ASN A 192 -3.67 27.78 8.69
CA ASN A 192 -2.87 26.61 8.37
C ASN A 192 -2.46 25.90 9.67
N ILE A 193 -2.81 24.62 9.79
CA ILE A 193 -2.46 23.77 10.93
C ILE A 193 -1.37 22.78 10.49
N PRO A 194 -0.08 23.07 10.72
CA PRO A 194 0.98 22.15 10.33
C PRO A 194 0.94 20.90 11.21
N LEU A 195 1.01 19.73 10.58
CA LEU A 195 1.10 18.45 11.29
C LEU A 195 2.50 17.85 11.13
N PRO A 196 3.09 17.27 12.20
CA PRO A 196 4.42 16.70 12.13
C PRO A 196 4.48 15.45 11.22
N PRO A 197 5.66 15.09 10.71
CA PRO A 197 5.87 13.79 10.09
C PRO A 197 5.44 12.64 10.99
N SER A 198 5.03 11.50 10.41
CA SER A 198 4.49 10.33 11.13
C SER A 198 3.18 10.52 11.88
N THR A 199 2.45 11.63 11.66
CA THR A 199 1.08 11.81 12.16
C THR A 199 0.20 10.60 11.83
N THR A 200 -0.51 10.07 12.83
CA THR A 200 -1.43 8.93 12.68
C THR A 200 -2.87 9.38 12.44
N SER A 201 -3.74 8.46 12.03
CA SER A 201 -5.17 8.74 11.82
C SER A 201 -5.85 9.30 13.07
N GLU A 202 -5.49 8.82 14.25
CA GLU A 202 -6.06 9.25 15.53
C GLU A 202 -5.72 10.72 15.79
N THR A 203 -4.44 11.07 15.73
CA THR A 203 -3.97 12.45 15.94
C THR A 203 -4.52 13.40 14.88
N PHE A 204 -4.55 12.96 13.62
CA PHE A 204 -5.12 13.76 12.52
C PHE A 204 -6.60 14.07 12.77
N LEU A 205 -7.38 13.05 13.14
CA LEU A 205 -8.81 13.18 13.36
C LEU A 205 -9.13 14.04 14.59
N GLU A 206 -8.37 13.89 15.66
CA GLU A 206 -8.50 14.72 16.87
C GLU A 206 -8.18 16.18 16.57
N THR A 207 -7.06 16.43 15.88
CA THR A 207 -6.67 17.79 15.48
C THR A 207 -7.71 18.42 14.55
N PHE A 208 -8.24 17.65 13.60
CA PHE A 208 -9.32 18.12 12.71
C PHE A 208 -10.55 18.51 13.51
N LYS A 209 -11.01 17.66 14.44
CA LYS A 209 -12.18 17.93 15.28
C LYS A 209 -12.00 19.20 16.12
N GLU A 210 -10.88 19.32 16.82
CA GLU A 210 -10.59 20.49 17.66
C GLU A 210 -10.49 21.78 16.85
N THR A 211 -9.83 21.72 15.69
CA THR A 211 -9.69 22.87 14.79
C THR A 211 -11.06 23.29 14.25
N LEU A 212 -11.84 22.33 13.75
CA LEU A 212 -13.17 22.59 13.21
C LEU A 212 -14.07 23.20 14.28
N GLN A 213 -14.11 22.61 15.48
CA GLN A 213 -14.92 23.14 16.59
C GLN A 213 -14.48 24.56 16.96
N THR A 214 -13.17 24.81 17.04
CA THR A 214 -12.64 26.14 17.34
C THR A 214 -13.07 27.17 16.30
N VAL A 215 -12.96 26.83 15.01
CA VAL A 215 -13.40 27.72 13.90
C VAL A 215 -14.90 28.01 14.01
N LEU A 216 -15.73 27.01 14.26
CA LEU A 216 -17.17 27.18 14.38
C LEU A 216 -17.56 28.01 15.62
N ASP A 217 -16.91 27.78 16.77
CA ASP A 217 -17.17 28.47 18.04
C ASP A 217 -16.81 29.96 17.99
N THR A 218 -15.79 30.33 17.21
CA THR A 218 -15.43 31.74 17.03
C THR A 218 -16.54 32.57 16.35
N LYS A 219 -17.55 31.92 15.75
CA LYS A 219 -18.59 32.54 14.90
C LYS A 219 -17.99 33.37 13.75
N TYR A 220 -16.74 33.11 13.40
CA TYR A 220 -16.03 33.75 12.31
C TYR A 220 -15.34 32.68 11.46
N PRO A 221 -15.72 32.49 10.18
CA PRO A 221 -16.52 33.39 9.37
C PRO A 221 -18.04 33.26 9.54
N SER A 222 -18.59 32.25 10.23
CA SER A 222 -20.00 31.82 10.08
C SER A 222 -20.33 31.57 8.60
N PRO A 223 -19.78 30.50 8.01
CA PRO A 223 -19.95 30.22 6.59
C PRO A 223 -21.43 30.00 6.25
N ASN A 224 -21.81 30.34 5.02
CA ASN A 224 -23.13 30.00 4.47
C ASN A 224 -23.10 28.70 3.65
N VAL A 225 -21.90 28.24 3.32
CA VAL A 225 -21.60 27.02 2.56
C VAL A 225 -20.15 26.63 2.84
N ILE A 226 -19.88 25.32 2.85
CA ILE A 226 -18.54 24.78 3.07
C ILE A 226 -18.10 24.02 1.82
N VAL A 227 -16.84 24.19 1.43
CA VAL A 227 -16.17 23.38 0.41
C VAL A 227 -15.05 22.63 1.11
N MET A 228 -15.05 21.30 1.03
CA MET A 228 -14.03 20.45 1.62
C MET A 228 -13.35 19.63 0.53
N GLN A 229 -12.03 19.79 0.41
CA GLN A 229 -11.18 18.96 -0.43
C GLN A 229 -10.77 17.72 0.39
N CYS A 230 -10.96 16.54 -0.19
CA CYS A 230 -10.79 15.25 0.47
C CYS A 230 -9.66 14.44 -0.18
N GLY A 231 -8.49 15.07 -0.35
CA GLY A 231 -7.28 14.41 -0.84
C GLY A 231 -6.87 13.23 0.04
N LEU A 232 -6.27 12.21 -0.59
CA LEU A 232 -5.84 10.96 0.06
C LEU A 232 -4.32 10.75 0.00
N ASP A 233 -3.57 11.71 -0.53
CA ASP A 233 -2.10 11.68 -0.68
C ASP A 233 -1.33 11.83 0.65
N GLY A 234 -2.02 12.08 1.75
CA GLY A 234 -1.48 11.92 3.11
C GLY A 234 -1.52 10.49 3.66
N CYS A 235 -2.13 9.53 2.95
CA CYS A 235 -2.33 8.15 3.42
C CYS A 235 -1.11 7.28 3.14
N ARG A 236 -0.72 6.42 4.10
CA ARG A 236 0.48 5.56 4.06
C ARG A 236 0.66 4.72 2.77
N ALA A 237 -0.46 4.40 2.14
CA ALA A 237 -0.61 3.56 0.96
C ALA A 237 -0.32 4.31 -0.35
N ASP A 238 -0.20 5.63 -0.29
CA ASP A 238 -0.03 6.48 -1.44
C ASP A 238 1.45 6.48 -1.93
N PRO A 239 1.72 6.30 -3.23
CA PRO A 239 3.09 6.30 -3.74
C PRO A 239 3.77 7.67 -3.65
N LEU A 240 3.00 8.75 -3.49
CA LEU A 240 3.49 10.12 -3.36
C LEU A 240 3.22 10.68 -1.96
N VAL A 241 3.15 9.82 -0.92
CA VAL A 241 2.93 10.25 0.48
C VAL A 241 3.74 11.49 0.79
N GLN A 242 3.03 12.59 1.00
CA GLN A 242 3.67 13.83 1.35
C GLN A 242 3.97 13.83 2.86
N HIS A 243 5.13 14.37 3.26
CA HIS A 243 5.48 14.66 4.67
C HIS A 243 5.61 13.44 5.61
N GLY A 244 5.48 12.21 5.11
CA GLY A 244 5.67 10.98 5.88
C GLY A 244 4.56 10.71 6.90
N TRP A 245 3.35 11.21 6.66
CA TRP A 245 2.18 10.85 7.48
C TRP A 245 1.83 9.36 7.34
N LYS A 246 1.14 8.81 8.35
CA LYS A 246 0.77 7.40 8.44
C LYS A 246 -0.75 7.23 8.49
N LEU A 247 -1.47 8.04 7.70
CA LEU A 247 -2.93 8.01 7.69
C LEU A 247 -3.45 6.75 7.02
N ASP A 248 -4.59 6.28 7.52
CA ASP A 248 -5.41 5.29 6.87
C ASP A 248 -6.44 5.97 5.95
N SER A 249 -6.76 5.37 4.81
CA SER A 249 -7.65 5.99 3.81
C SER A 249 -9.07 6.25 4.31
N PHE A 250 -9.49 5.62 5.41
CA PHE A 250 -10.79 5.87 6.03
C PHE A 250 -10.84 7.14 6.90
N VAL A 251 -9.69 7.70 7.31
CA VAL A 251 -9.67 8.90 8.18
C VAL A 251 -10.35 10.10 7.53
N ILE A 252 -10.25 10.23 6.21
CA ILE A 252 -10.88 11.31 5.45
C ILE A 252 -12.41 11.21 5.53
N GLY A 253 -12.96 10.01 5.41
CA GLY A 253 -14.40 9.80 5.62
C GLY A 253 -14.83 10.16 7.05
N ASN A 254 -14.02 9.83 8.05
CA ASN A 254 -14.31 10.24 9.43
C ASN A 254 -14.29 11.75 9.61
N CYS A 255 -13.40 12.47 8.93
CA CYS A 255 -13.40 13.93 8.90
C CYS A 255 -14.68 14.47 8.25
N VAL A 256 -15.14 13.87 7.14
CA VAL A 256 -16.42 14.19 6.50
C VAL A 256 -17.59 13.99 7.47
N ARG A 257 -17.64 12.86 8.21
CA ARG A 257 -18.70 12.60 9.20
C ARG A 257 -18.70 13.66 10.30
N ASN A 258 -17.55 13.94 10.90
CA ASN A 258 -17.42 14.95 11.95
C ASN A 258 -17.86 16.33 11.46
N LEU A 259 -17.53 16.69 10.21
CA LEU A 259 -18.00 17.94 9.62
C LEU A 259 -19.53 17.96 9.53
N LEU A 260 -20.12 16.93 8.94
CA LEU A 260 -21.57 16.85 8.73
C LEU A 260 -22.37 16.75 10.04
N ASP A 261 -21.78 16.27 11.13
CA ASP A 261 -22.44 16.20 12.45
C ASP A 261 -22.59 17.56 13.14
N VAL A 262 -21.75 18.53 12.79
CA VAL A 262 -21.66 19.82 13.51
C VAL A 262 -22.07 21.03 12.68
N VAL A 263 -22.42 20.83 11.40
CA VAL A 263 -22.81 21.91 10.49
C VAL A 263 -24.23 21.72 9.94
N ASP A 264 -24.93 22.83 9.75
CA ASP A 264 -26.28 22.91 9.20
C ASP A 264 -26.33 23.64 7.84
N VAL A 265 -25.16 23.89 7.24
CA VAL A 265 -25.00 24.58 5.96
C VAL A 265 -24.70 23.61 4.83
N PRO A 266 -24.98 23.98 3.56
CA PRO A 266 -24.65 23.14 2.41
C PRO A 266 -23.15 22.83 2.35
N VAL A 267 -22.81 21.60 1.94
CA VAL A 267 -21.42 21.12 1.86
C VAL A 267 -21.11 20.59 0.45
N LEU A 268 -20.04 21.10 -0.14
CA LEU A 268 -19.42 20.56 -1.35
C LEU A 268 -18.21 19.72 -0.95
N LEU A 269 -18.21 18.43 -1.29
CA LEU A 269 -17.09 17.52 -1.13
C LEU A 269 -16.40 17.31 -2.48
N LEU A 270 -15.09 17.55 -2.51
CA LEU A 270 -14.25 17.38 -3.70
C LEU A 270 -13.19 16.31 -3.45
N GLY A 271 -12.70 15.70 -4.52
CA GLY A 271 -11.58 14.75 -4.45
C GLY A 271 -10.25 15.46 -4.19
N GLY A 272 -9.25 15.12 -5.01
CA GLY A 272 -7.90 15.67 -4.90
C GLY A 272 -6.79 14.67 -5.25
N GLY A 273 -5.67 14.81 -4.55
CA GLY A 273 -4.57 13.85 -4.52
C GLY A 273 -5.00 12.46 -4.03
N GLY A 274 -4.19 11.44 -4.32
CA GLY A 274 -4.56 10.03 -4.15
C GLY A 274 -4.19 9.25 -5.40
N TYR A 275 -2.97 8.75 -5.43
CA TYR A 275 -2.27 8.21 -6.60
C TYR A 275 -2.19 6.67 -6.58
N SER A 276 -2.61 6.05 -5.48
CA SER A 276 -3.04 4.64 -5.47
C SER A 276 -4.52 4.53 -5.82
N ASN A 277 -4.85 3.94 -6.97
CA ASN A 277 -6.24 3.86 -7.46
C ASN A 277 -7.15 3.08 -6.51
N SER A 278 -6.68 1.95 -5.97
CA SER A 278 -7.44 1.10 -5.05
C SER A 278 -7.66 1.78 -3.70
N MET A 279 -6.66 2.51 -3.21
CA MET A 279 -6.79 3.34 -2.02
C MET A 279 -7.80 4.47 -2.24
N ALA A 280 -7.71 5.19 -3.37
CA ALA A 280 -8.64 6.26 -3.72
C ALA A 280 -10.08 5.77 -3.80
N ALA A 281 -10.31 4.63 -4.46
CA ALA A 281 -11.62 4.01 -4.55
C ALA A 281 -12.17 3.61 -3.17
N ARG A 282 -11.35 2.99 -2.30
CA ARG A 282 -11.75 2.66 -0.92
C ARG A 282 -12.07 3.90 -0.08
N GLY A 283 -11.16 4.87 -0.05
CA GLY A 283 -11.27 6.06 0.78
C GLY A 283 -12.48 6.92 0.40
N TRP A 284 -12.67 7.18 -0.89
CA TRP A 284 -13.81 7.97 -1.37
C TRP A 284 -15.14 7.21 -1.34
N THR A 285 -15.14 5.88 -1.50
CA THR A 285 -16.35 5.08 -1.25
C THR A 285 -16.76 5.16 0.22
N TYR A 286 -15.79 5.08 1.14
CA TYR A 286 -16.06 5.24 2.56
C TYR A 286 -16.51 6.66 2.92
N ALA A 287 -15.90 7.70 2.33
CA ALA A 287 -16.36 9.07 2.49
C ALA A 287 -17.80 9.25 2.00
N THR A 288 -18.15 8.70 0.83
CA THR A 288 -19.54 8.66 0.34
C THR A 288 -20.45 7.94 1.35
N LEU A 289 -20.05 6.79 1.90
CA LEU A 289 -20.83 6.11 2.95
C LEU A 289 -21.11 7.03 4.15
N GLN A 290 -20.11 7.79 4.63
CA GLN A 290 -20.31 8.69 5.77
C GLN A 290 -21.32 9.79 5.50
N VAL A 291 -21.41 10.26 4.25
CA VAL A 291 -22.49 11.16 3.80
C VAL A 291 -23.83 10.43 3.83
N LEU A 292 -23.89 9.24 3.21
CA LEU A 292 -25.14 8.50 3.02
C LEU A 292 -25.73 7.92 4.31
N LYS A 293 -24.96 7.78 5.40
CA LYS A 293 -25.50 7.50 6.73
C LYS A 293 -26.57 8.50 7.16
N GLY A 294 -26.46 9.77 6.72
CA GLY A 294 -27.45 10.82 7.00
C GLY A 294 -28.80 10.63 6.29
N VAL A 295 -28.87 9.73 5.29
CA VAL A 295 -30.12 9.35 4.58
C VAL A 295 -30.53 7.91 4.85
N GLY A 296 -29.97 7.28 5.89
CA GLY A 296 -30.32 5.91 6.28
C GLY A 296 -29.85 4.83 5.30
N ALA A 297 -28.85 5.10 4.46
CA ALA A 297 -28.29 4.06 3.58
C ALA A 297 -27.68 2.93 4.42
N PRO A 298 -27.92 1.65 4.05
CA PRO A 298 -27.41 0.51 4.81
C PRO A 298 -25.89 0.47 4.76
N VAL A 299 -25.30 0.04 5.87
CA VAL A 299 -23.86 -0.27 5.92
C VAL A 299 -23.63 -1.50 5.05
N LEU A 300 -22.72 -1.38 4.08
CA LEU A 300 -22.31 -2.49 3.23
C LEU A 300 -21.62 -3.56 4.08
N GLY A 301 -22.17 -4.78 4.11
CA GLY A 301 -21.60 -5.93 4.82
C GLY A 301 -22.08 -6.16 6.26
N ALA A 302 -23.13 -5.48 6.74
CA ALA A 302 -23.63 -5.72 8.09
C ALA A 302 -24.50 -6.99 8.17
N SER A 303 -23.89 -8.10 8.62
CA SER A 303 -24.58 -9.11 9.43
C SER A 303 -24.21 -8.85 10.89
N ASP A 304 -25.21 -8.52 11.71
CA ASP A 304 -25.22 -8.25 13.15
C ASP A 304 -24.97 -6.81 13.64
N GLU A 305 -26.02 -6.29 14.30
CA GLU A 305 -26.20 -4.94 14.85
C GLU A 305 -25.42 -4.66 16.16
N SER A 306 -24.36 -5.41 16.50
CA SER A 306 -23.86 -5.46 17.89
C SER A 306 -22.41 -5.02 18.15
N THR A 307 -21.68 -4.44 17.19
CA THR A 307 -20.35 -3.89 17.49
C THR A 307 -20.11 -2.51 16.88
N ASP A 308 -19.83 -1.52 17.74
CA ASP A 308 -19.34 -0.16 17.43
C ASP A 308 -17.97 -0.13 16.71
N ASN A 309 -17.45 -1.28 16.31
CA ASN A 309 -16.26 -1.41 15.48
C ASN A 309 -16.71 -1.63 14.03
N PHE A 310 -16.81 -0.54 13.27
CA PHE A 310 -17.13 -0.51 11.84
C PHE A 310 -16.19 -1.44 11.03
N LYS A 311 -16.51 -2.74 10.99
CA LYS A 311 -15.90 -3.72 10.11
C LYS A 311 -16.30 -3.36 8.67
N LEU A 312 -15.30 -2.89 7.92
CA LEU A 312 -15.08 -3.02 6.47
C LEU A 312 -16.32 -2.98 5.56
N VAL A 313 -16.39 -1.95 4.71
CA VAL A 313 -17.19 -1.97 3.48
C VAL A 313 -16.77 -3.19 2.67
N GLU A 314 -17.62 -4.21 2.57
CA GLU A 314 -17.45 -5.28 1.60
C GLU A 314 -17.35 -4.65 0.21
N ILE A 315 -16.25 -4.92 -0.52
CA ILE A 315 -16.08 -4.37 -1.87
C ILE A 315 -17.10 -5.10 -2.74
N PRO A 316 -18.10 -4.40 -3.32
CA PRO A 316 -19.06 -5.05 -4.20
C PRO A 316 -18.34 -5.59 -5.43
N GLU A 317 -18.81 -6.70 -6.00
CA GLU A 317 -18.31 -7.13 -7.31
C GLU A 317 -18.57 -6.02 -8.32
N HIS A 318 -17.51 -5.61 -9.02
CA HIS A 318 -17.57 -4.53 -9.98
C HIS A 318 -16.48 -4.67 -11.05
N GLN A 319 -16.54 -3.86 -12.10
CA GLN A 319 -15.67 -3.99 -13.29
C GLN A 319 -14.15 -4.03 -12.97
N TYR A 320 -13.72 -3.46 -11.84
CA TYR A 320 -12.31 -3.36 -11.43
C TYR A 320 -12.01 -4.14 -10.14
N PHE A 321 -12.84 -5.11 -9.77
CA PHE A 321 -12.72 -5.87 -8.53
C PHE A 321 -11.34 -6.54 -8.34
N ASP A 322 -10.74 -7.04 -9.43
CA ASP A 322 -9.42 -7.69 -9.40
C ASP A 322 -8.29 -6.73 -8.99
N ASN A 323 -8.49 -5.40 -9.07
CA ASN A 323 -7.46 -4.40 -8.81
C ASN A 323 -7.26 -4.08 -7.31
N TYR A 324 -8.02 -4.67 -6.38
CA TYR A 324 -7.97 -4.37 -4.93
C TYR A 324 -7.10 -5.32 -4.09
N ILE A 325 -6.63 -6.41 -4.67
CA ILE A 325 -5.87 -7.50 -4.02
C ILE A 325 -4.40 -7.16 -3.56
N PRO A 326 -3.67 -6.10 -4.00
CA PRO A 326 -2.20 -6.02 -3.80
C PRO A 326 -1.61 -5.67 -2.42
N GLU A 327 -2.21 -4.82 -1.60
CA GLU A 327 -1.38 -4.04 -0.64
C GLU A 327 -0.98 -4.80 0.65
N CYS A 328 -1.91 -5.49 1.30
CA CYS A 328 -1.58 -6.34 2.46
C CYS A 328 -0.77 -7.59 2.07
N LEU A 329 -0.89 -8.00 0.81
CA LEU A 329 -0.20 -9.13 0.24
C LEU A 329 1.30 -8.84 0.13
N LEU A 330 1.68 -7.67 -0.39
CA LEU A 330 3.09 -7.27 -0.54
C LEU A 330 3.85 -7.22 0.80
N THR A 331 3.25 -6.68 1.87
CA THR A 331 3.89 -6.67 3.19
C THR A 331 4.15 -8.08 3.73
N LEU A 332 3.21 -9.01 3.53
CA LEU A 332 3.37 -10.39 3.95
C LEU A 332 4.34 -11.17 3.06
N VAL A 333 4.41 -10.80 1.77
CA VAL A 333 5.39 -11.31 0.81
C VAL A 333 6.80 -10.91 1.23
N ASP A 334 7.02 -9.64 1.58
CA ASP A 334 8.31 -9.10 2.02
C ASP A 334 8.75 -9.70 3.36
N ALA A 335 7.80 -9.98 4.26
CA ALA A 335 8.05 -10.72 5.50
C ALA A 335 8.36 -12.22 5.28
N GLY A 336 8.40 -12.69 4.02
CA GLY A 336 8.72 -14.07 3.67
C GLY A 336 7.62 -15.10 3.99
N SER A 337 6.39 -14.65 4.29
CA SER A 337 5.29 -15.53 4.71
C SER A 337 4.93 -16.55 3.64
N SER A 338 4.61 -17.78 4.04
CA SER A 338 4.24 -18.85 3.08
C SER A 338 2.91 -18.53 2.39
N THR A 339 2.68 -19.01 1.16
CA THR A 339 1.41 -18.80 0.43
C THR A 339 0.21 -19.26 1.26
N SER A 340 0.36 -20.37 2.00
CA SER A 340 -0.68 -20.89 2.90
C SER A 340 -0.88 -20.00 4.12
N SER A 341 0.19 -19.48 4.73
CA SER A 341 0.12 -18.58 5.89
C SER A 341 -0.48 -17.23 5.52
N ILE A 342 -0.13 -16.69 4.35
CA ILE A 342 -0.75 -15.49 3.79
C ILE A 342 -2.23 -15.76 3.57
N LEU A 343 -2.58 -16.84 2.89
CA LEU A 343 -3.99 -17.19 2.65
C LEU A 343 -4.77 -17.35 3.96
N THR A 344 -4.20 -18.02 4.95
CA THR A 344 -4.82 -18.19 6.27
C THR A 344 -4.97 -16.86 6.99
N TYR A 345 -3.93 -16.02 7.03
CA TYR A 345 -3.99 -14.69 7.62
C TYR A 345 -5.02 -13.80 6.91
N LEU A 346 -5.09 -13.85 5.59
CA LEU A 346 -6.08 -13.11 4.82
C LEU A 346 -7.51 -13.62 5.10
N LYS A 347 -7.68 -14.94 5.23
CA LYS A 347 -8.96 -15.57 5.60
C LYS A 347 -9.38 -15.28 7.04
N ASP A 348 -8.43 -15.27 7.97
CA ASP A 348 -8.66 -15.10 9.40
C ASP A 348 -8.89 -13.63 9.76
N LYS A 349 -8.09 -12.73 9.16
CA LYS A 349 -8.16 -11.29 9.44
C LYS A 349 -9.28 -10.58 8.69
N PHE A 350 -9.63 -11.05 7.50
CA PHE A 350 -10.64 -10.39 6.65
C PHE A 350 -11.91 -11.26 6.48
N GLU A 351 -12.02 -12.39 7.17
CA GLU A 351 -13.15 -13.33 7.10
C GLU A 351 -13.53 -13.78 5.67
N ASN A 352 -12.58 -13.76 4.72
CA ASN A 352 -12.96 -13.81 3.30
C ASN A 352 -12.28 -14.91 2.44
N GLN A 353 -13.14 -15.63 1.69
CA GLN A 353 -12.91 -16.53 0.54
C GLN A 353 -12.27 -15.93 -0.75
N TRP A 354 -11.62 -14.76 -0.73
CA TRP A 354 -11.53 -13.87 -1.91
C TRP A 354 -10.11 -13.68 -2.42
N THR A 355 -9.27 -14.69 -2.22
CA THR A 355 -8.02 -14.86 -2.97
C THR A 355 -7.67 -16.35 -3.06
N THR A 356 -7.08 -16.76 -4.18
CA THR A 356 -6.64 -18.15 -4.40
C THR A 356 -5.17 -18.32 -4.06
N ARG A 357 -4.73 -19.55 -3.76
CA ARG A 357 -3.29 -19.84 -3.62
C ARG A 357 -2.50 -19.45 -4.87
N LYS A 358 -3.15 -19.48 -6.04
CA LYS A 358 -2.54 -19.17 -7.34
C LYS A 358 -2.23 -17.67 -7.46
N GLU A 359 -3.15 -16.80 -7.06
CA GLU A 359 -2.95 -15.34 -7.05
C GLU A 359 -1.84 -14.93 -6.09
N ILE A 360 -1.87 -15.43 -4.84
CA ILE A 360 -0.80 -15.17 -3.86
C ILE A 360 0.56 -15.64 -4.41
N SER A 361 0.59 -16.78 -5.12
CA SER A 361 1.83 -17.29 -5.72
C SER A 361 2.33 -16.41 -6.86
N ASN A 362 1.44 -15.82 -7.66
CA ASN A 362 1.80 -14.94 -8.77
C ASN A 362 2.36 -13.60 -8.27
N GLU A 363 1.74 -13.02 -7.24
CA GLU A 363 2.19 -11.77 -6.62
C GLU A 363 3.52 -11.94 -5.89
N LYS A 364 3.70 -13.06 -5.18
CA LYS A 364 5.02 -13.45 -4.66
C LYS A 364 6.07 -13.56 -5.76
N ALA A 365 5.70 -14.04 -6.94
CA ALA A 365 6.61 -14.13 -8.07
C ALA A 365 6.94 -12.75 -8.67
N ALA A 366 5.97 -11.84 -8.73
CA ALA A 366 6.15 -10.47 -9.20
C ALA A 366 7.06 -9.65 -8.27
N ALA A 367 6.77 -9.63 -6.96
CA ALA A 367 7.61 -8.97 -5.96
C ALA A 367 9.04 -9.52 -5.95
N ARG A 368 9.18 -10.85 -6.06
CA ARG A 368 10.49 -11.49 -6.20
C ARG A 368 11.22 -11.08 -7.48
N LYS A 369 10.51 -10.92 -8.61
CA LYS A 369 11.11 -10.46 -9.87
C LYS A 369 11.61 -9.02 -9.74
N GLN A 370 10.85 -8.16 -9.04
CA GLN A 370 11.24 -6.79 -8.75
C GLN A 370 12.48 -6.74 -7.83
N PHE A 371 12.49 -7.50 -6.74
CA PHE A 371 13.63 -7.58 -5.81
C PHE A 371 14.92 -8.08 -6.47
N LEU A 372 14.81 -9.12 -7.31
CA LEU A 372 15.99 -9.71 -7.96
C LEU A 372 16.50 -8.89 -9.15
N GLY A 373 15.67 -8.05 -9.77
CA GLY A 373 16.02 -7.37 -11.01
C GLY A 373 16.50 -8.35 -12.08
N SER A 374 17.73 -8.14 -12.58
CA SER A 374 18.43 -9.04 -13.51
C SER A 374 19.30 -10.11 -12.84
N GLN A 375 19.41 -10.09 -11.51
CA GLN A 375 20.29 -10.96 -10.75
C GLN A 375 19.69 -12.35 -10.51
N SER A 376 20.57 -13.34 -10.33
CA SER A 376 20.15 -14.60 -9.73
C SER A 376 19.96 -14.41 -8.21
N PRO A 377 19.03 -15.11 -7.54
CA PRO A 377 18.89 -15.12 -6.08
C PRO A 377 20.16 -15.49 -5.30
N ILE A 378 21.05 -16.32 -5.84
CA ILE A 378 22.33 -16.59 -5.18
C ILE A 378 23.26 -15.36 -5.27
N GLN A 379 23.18 -14.60 -6.37
CA GLN A 379 23.88 -13.32 -6.51
C GLN A 379 23.31 -12.24 -5.58
N ALA A 380 21.99 -12.08 -5.55
CA ALA A 380 21.34 -11.14 -4.64
C ALA A 380 21.61 -11.48 -3.16
N LEU A 381 21.64 -12.77 -2.82
CA LEU A 381 22.03 -13.22 -1.47
C LEU A 381 23.49 -12.91 -1.16
N TYR A 382 24.40 -13.13 -2.11
CA TYR A 382 25.80 -12.75 -1.96
C TYR A 382 25.97 -11.24 -1.72
N ASP A 383 25.23 -10.40 -2.44
CA ASP A 383 25.30 -8.95 -2.25
C ASP A 383 24.86 -8.54 -0.84
N ILE A 384 23.84 -9.21 -0.27
CA ILE A 384 23.44 -9.02 1.14
C ILE A 384 24.54 -9.49 2.11
N VAL A 385 25.09 -10.68 1.86
CA VAL A 385 26.09 -11.30 2.75
C VAL A 385 27.41 -10.54 2.71
N SER A 386 27.81 -9.99 1.56
CA SER A 386 29.04 -9.21 1.42
C SER A 386 28.93 -7.79 2.00
N GLY A 387 27.71 -7.25 2.10
CA GLY A 387 27.44 -5.95 2.73
C GLY A 387 27.08 -6.03 4.23
N GLY A 388 26.66 -7.19 4.73
CA GLY A 388 26.35 -7.43 6.14
C GLY A 388 27.53 -8.08 6.88
N GLY A 389 27.64 -7.92 8.20
CA GLY A 389 28.70 -8.49 9.05
C GLY A 389 28.71 -10.03 9.12
N PHE A 390 28.88 -10.68 7.97
CA PHE A 390 28.93 -12.12 7.77
C PHE A 390 30.32 -12.55 7.33
N ILE A 391 30.79 -13.66 7.90
CA ILE A 391 31.94 -14.39 7.39
C ILE A 391 31.40 -15.37 6.35
N TYR A 392 31.96 -15.36 5.13
CA TYR A 392 31.46 -16.19 4.04
C TYR A 392 32.56 -16.79 3.17
N LYS A 393 32.21 -17.85 2.43
CA LYS A 393 33.06 -18.51 1.44
C LYS A 393 32.26 -18.87 0.21
N LEU A 394 32.78 -18.52 -0.96
CA LEU A 394 32.18 -18.82 -2.26
C LEU A 394 32.87 -20.01 -2.94
N LYS A 395 32.07 -20.77 -3.68
CA LYS A 395 32.53 -21.68 -4.72
C LYS A 395 31.91 -21.20 -6.03
N VAL A 396 32.76 -21.01 -7.03
CA VAL A 396 32.37 -20.58 -8.36
C VAL A 396 32.72 -21.68 -9.35
N ASP A 397 31.91 -21.82 -10.40
CA ASP A 397 32.22 -22.73 -11.50
C ASP A 397 33.16 -22.07 -12.53
N ALA A 398 33.51 -22.83 -13.57
CA ALA A 398 34.40 -22.37 -14.64
C ALA A 398 33.85 -21.17 -15.45
N SER A 399 32.55 -20.89 -15.36
CA SER A 399 31.91 -19.73 -16.01
C SER A 399 31.91 -18.47 -15.12
N GLY A 400 32.42 -18.57 -13.89
CA GLY A 400 32.36 -17.50 -12.90
C GLY A 400 31.02 -17.42 -12.15
N SER A 401 30.11 -18.37 -12.38
CA SER A 401 28.81 -18.41 -11.68
C SER A 401 28.99 -18.99 -10.27
N VAL A 402 28.38 -18.34 -9.27
CA VAL A 402 28.36 -18.84 -7.90
C VAL A 402 27.53 -20.12 -7.85
N ASN A 403 28.17 -21.22 -7.47
CA ASN A 403 27.54 -22.54 -7.39
C ASN A 403 27.39 -23.05 -5.95
N SER A 404 28.14 -22.54 -4.97
CA SER A 404 27.92 -22.79 -3.54
C SER A 404 28.33 -21.59 -2.69
N LEU A 405 27.65 -21.40 -1.57
CA LEU A 405 27.87 -20.29 -0.65
C LEU A 405 27.75 -20.78 0.79
N PHE A 406 28.83 -20.63 1.56
CA PHE A 406 28.85 -20.79 3.00
C PHE A 406 28.83 -19.41 3.65
N PHE A 407 28.06 -19.21 4.71
CA PHE A 407 28.01 -17.95 5.44
C PHE A 407 27.58 -18.13 6.89
N VAL A 408 28.05 -17.23 7.76
CA VAL A 408 27.71 -17.16 9.18
C VAL A 408 27.81 -15.71 9.67
N HIS A 409 26.91 -15.28 10.54
CA HIS A 409 27.01 -13.95 11.15
C HIS A 409 28.17 -13.92 12.17
N GLU A 410 28.92 -12.82 12.27
CA GLU A 410 30.07 -12.71 13.18
C GLU A 410 29.73 -13.08 14.63
N SER A 411 28.59 -12.62 15.16
CA SER A 411 28.12 -12.99 16.51
C SER A 411 27.89 -14.50 16.67
N SER A 412 27.33 -15.16 15.65
CA SER A 412 27.13 -16.61 15.66
C SER A 412 28.46 -17.37 15.60
N ALA A 413 29.43 -16.89 14.82
CA ALA A 413 30.75 -17.47 14.75
C ALA A 413 31.47 -17.39 16.11
N ASN A 414 31.29 -16.29 16.84
CA ASN A 414 31.81 -16.15 18.20
C ASN A 414 31.13 -17.11 19.18
N LEU A 415 29.80 -17.26 19.09
CA LEU A 415 29.06 -18.25 19.89
C LEU A 415 29.54 -19.68 19.58
N ALA A 416 29.76 -20.03 18.32
CA ALA A 416 30.25 -21.34 17.92
C ALA A 416 31.63 -21.65 18.52
N LYS A 417 32.51 -20.65 18.61
CA LYS A 417 33.82 -20.78 19.29
C LYS A 417 33.69 -20.98 20.79
N CYS A 418 32.74 -20.29 21.45
CA CYS A 418 32.48 -20.44 22.87
C CYS A 418 31.82 -21.80 23.22
N PHE A 419 30.95 -22.28 22.35
CA PHE A 419 30.16 -23.50 22.52
C PHE A 419 30.52 -24.53 21.45
N SER A 420 31.79 -24.94 21.42
CA SER A 420 32.35 -25.80 20.37
C SER A 420 32.05 -27.29 20.52
N ASN A 421 31.34 -27.72 21.57
CA ASN A 421 31.23 -29.14 21.88
C ASN A 421 30.24 -29.88 20.97
N THR A 422 29.01 -29.38 20.82
CA THR A 422 27.92 -30.13 20.18
C THR A 422 27.25 -29.31 19.10
N PHE A 423 27.19 -29.85 17.89
CA PHE A 423 26.45 -29.27 16.78
C PHE A 423 25.50 -30.28 16.16
N VAL A 424 24.34 -29.79 15.73
CA VAL A 424 23.38 -30.55 14.93
C VAL A 424 23.49 -30.05 13.50
N MET A 425 23.71 -30.96 12.56
CA MET A 425 23.81 -30.65 11.14
C MET A 425 22.72 -31.40 10.40
N ASP A 426 21.94 -30.66 9.63
CA ASP A 426 20.85 -31.21 8.83
C ASP A 426 20.83 -30.54 7.47
N CYS A 427 20.84 -31.35 6.41
CA CYS A 427 20.63 -30.85 5.07
C CYS A 427 19.14 -30.85 4.78
N THR A 428 18.57 -29.68 4.49
CA THR A 428 17.13 -29.59 4.31
C THR A 428 16.72 -30.35 3.05
N TYR A 429 15.76 -31.27 3.17
CA TYR A 429 15.12 -31.92 2.01
C TYR A 429 14.48 -30.94 1.01
N LYS A 430 14.28 -29.69 1.42
CA LYS A 430 13.78 -28.61 0.57
C LYS A 430 14.94 -27.93 -0.13
N THR A 431 14.91 -27.95 -1.45
CA THR A 431 15.87 -27.17 -2.24
C THR A 431 15.33 -25.79 -2.56
N ASN A 432 16.21 -24.82 -2.77
CA ASN A 432 15.80 -23.50 -3.26
C ASN A 432 15.35 -23.58 -4.75
N ARG A 433 14.98 -22.44 -5.36
CA ARG A 433 14.48 -22.45 -6.76
C ARG A 433 15.51 -22.92 -7.81
N PHE A 434 16.78 -23.08 -7.43
CA PHE A 434 17.87 -23.61 -8.26
C PHE A 434 18.21 -25.05 -7.94
N ARG A 435 17.36 -25.73 -7.16
CA ARG A 435 17.58 -27.10 -6.70
C ARG A 435 18.85 -27.27 -5.85
N MET A 436 19.28 -26.19 -5.18
CA MET A 436 20.41 -26.24 -4.26
C MET A 436 19.93 -26.66 -2.86
N PRO A 437 20.52 -27.72 -2.27
CA PRO A 437 20.30 -28.05 -0.87
C PRO A 437 20.88 -26.98 0.07
N LEU A 438 20.27 -26.84 1.24
CA LEU A 438 20.75 -25.97 2.32
C LEU A 438 21.18 -26.85 3.49
N LEU A 439 22.47 -26.87 3.78
CA LEU A 439 23.01 -27.39 5.02
C LEU A 439 22.84 -26.33 6.11
N ASN A 440 22.10 -26.66 7.16
CA ASN A 440 21.99 -25.85 8.37
C ASN A 440 22.88 -26.44 9.47
N ILE A 441 23.69 -25.59 10.11
CA ILE A 441 24.55 -25.96 11.22
C ILE A 441 24.05 -25.24 12.47
N VAL A 442 23.58 -26.02 13.44
CA VAL A 442 22.97 -25.52 14.68
C VAL A 442 23.87 -25.84 15.86
N GLY A 443 24.27 -24.82 16.62
CA GLY A 443 24.99 -24.97 17.88
C GLY A 443 24.05 -25.01 19.08
N ILE A 444 24.52 -25.56 20.19
CA ILE A 444 23.79 -25.64 21.47
C ILE A 444 24.63 -24.97 22.56
N THR A 445 24.03 -24.04 23.31
CA THR A 445 24.70 -23.35 24.42
C THR A 445 24.70 -24.21 25.70
N ALA A 446 25.44 -23.77 26.72
CA ALA A 446 25.41 -24.41 28.04
C ALA A 446 24.05 -24.32 28.76
N THR A 447 23.15 -23.44 28.30
CA THR A 447 21.77 -23.30 28.79
C THR A 447 20.75 -24.11 27.97
N TYR A 448 21.23 -24.97 27.07
CA TYR A 448 20.41 -25.76 26.13
C TYR A 448 19.61 -24.93 25.12
N GLU A 449 19.98 -23.66 24.91
CA GLU A 449 19.42 -22.84 23.84
C GLU A 449 20.14 -23.15 22.51
N THR A 450 19.41 -23.07 21.41
CA THR A 450 19.95 -23.31 20.08
C THR A 450 20.28 -22.00 19.37
N PHE A 451 21.30 -22.02 18.53
CA PHE A 451 21.64 -20.89 17.65
C PHE A 451 22.14 -21.39 16.31
N ASN A 452 21.96 -20.59 15.25
CA ASN A 452 22.49 -20.91 13.94
C ASN A 452 23.99 -20.61 13.93
N ALA A 453 24.81 -21.65 13.85
CA ALA A 453 26.27 -21.59 13.83
C ALA A 453 26.84 -21.46 12.40
N GLY A 454 26.03 -21.69 11.38
CA GLY A 454 26.39 -21.43 9.98
C GLY A 454 25.40 -22.06 9.00
N PHE A 455 25.45 -21.59 7.76
CA PHE A 455 24.64 -22.06 6.66
C PHE A 455 25.51 -22.35 5.43
N ALA A 456 25.16 -23.38 4.66
CA ALA A 456 25.77 -23.62 3.36
C ALA A 456 24.74 -23.98 2.30
N PHE A 457 24.64 -23.18 1.24
CA PHE A 457 24.00 -23.61 0.01
C PHE A 457 25.01 -24.40 -0.82
N ILE A 458 24.70 -25.66 -1.10
CA ILE A 458 25.56 -26.58 -1.86
C ILE A 458 24.93 -26.93 -3.21
N CYS A 459 25.71 -27.42 -4.18
CA CYS A 459 25.16 -27.80 -5.49
C CYS A 459 24.30 -29.08 -5.44
N ASN A 460 24.70 -30.04 -4.61
CA ASN A 460 24.08 -31.35 -4.47
C ASN A 460 24.55 -32.02 -3.16
N GLU A 461 23.86 -33.07 -2.73
CA GLU A 461 24.12 -33.82 -1.49
C GLU A 461 25.21 -34.90 -1.67
N THR A 462 26.28 -34.55 -2.40
CA THR A 462 27.44 -35.44 -2.56
C THR A 462 28.47 -35.18 -1.47
N GLU A 463 29.25 -36.21 -1.16
CA GLU A 463 30.34 -36.14 -0.19
C GLU A 463 31.31 -34.98 -0.48
N SER A 464 31.67 -34.73 -1.74
CA SER A 464 32.57 -33.63 -2.12
C SER A 464 32.01 -32.24 -1.82
N GLU A 465 30.69 -32.05 -1.94
CA GLU A 465 30.06 -30.77 -1.62
C GLU A 465 29.98 -30.56 -0.10
N TYR A 466 29.67 -31.61 0.66
CA TYR A 466 29.73 -31.53 2.12
C TYR A 466 31.14 -31.29 2.64
N ILE A 467 32.16 -31.95 2.07
CA ILE A 467 33.56 -31.68 2.43
C ILE A 467 33.88 -30.20 2.24
N TRP A 468 33.47 -29.59 1.13
CA TRP A 468 33.68 -28.16 0.90
C TRP A 468 33.00 -27.29 1.97
N ALA A 469 31.73 -27.56 2.29
CA ALA A 469 30.97 -26.81 3.28
C ALA A 469 31.55 -26.96 4.69
N LEU A 470 31.88 -28.19 5.10
CA LEU A 470 32.48 -28.47 6.40
C LEU A 470 33.90 -27.92 6.52
N THR A 471 34.66 -27.86 5.42
CA THR A 471 35.97 -27.19 5.38
C THR A 471 35.83 -25.67 5.55
N ALA A 472 34.72 -25.08 5.10
CA ALA A 472 34.44 -23.67 5.39
C ALA A 472 34.10 -23.47 6.88
N PHE A 473 33.33 -24.38 7.47
CA PHE A 473 32.97 -24.36 8.88
C PHE A 473 34.17 -24.63 9.81
N SER A 474 35.11 -25.50 9.42
CA SER A 474 36.30 -25.83 10.23
C SER A 474 37.23 -24.64 10.46
N ALA A 475 37.16 -23.62 9.59
CA ALA A 475 37.86 -22.35 9.78
C ALA A 475 37.30 -21.53 10.96
N ILE A 476 36.10 -21.85 11.44
CA ILE A 476 35.44 -21.21 12.57
C ILE A 476 35.70 -21.99 13.86
N VAL A 477 35.39 -23.29 13.85
CA VAL A 477 35.43 -24.16 15.03
C VAL A 477 35.61 -25.62 14.64
N VAL A 478 36.29 -26.38 15.51
CA VAL A 478 36.36 -27.84 15.42
C VAL A 478 35.40 -28.44 16.45
N PRO A 479 34.36 -29.16 16.02
CA PRO A 479 33.31 -29.68 16.91
C PRO A 479 33.76 -30.93 17.67
N GLY A 480 33.34 -31.09 18.93
CA GLY A 480 33.57 -32.34 19.68
C GLY A 480 32.64 -33.49 19.24
N VAL A 481 31.38 -33.14 19.00
CA VAL A 481 30.29 -34.03 18.61
C VAL A 481 29.47 -33.35 17.50
N ILE A 482 29.15 -34.11 16.46
CA ILE A 482 28.16 -33.71 15.46
C ILE A 482 27.02 -34.73 15.48
N VAL A 483 25.79 -34.22 15.51
CA VAL A 483 24.58 -35.03 15.38
C VAL A 483 23.98 -34.81 14.00
N THR A 484 23.79 -35.88 13.23
CA THR A 484 23.15 -35.82 11.89
C THR A 484 21.99 -36.79 11.78
N ASP A 485 21.22 -36.69 10.69
CA ASP A 485 20.44 -37.83 10.23
C ASP A 485 21.39 -38.85 9.54
N ARG A 486 20.88 -40.03 9.17
CA ARG A 486 21.72 -41.12 8.61
C ARG A 486 22.07 -40.87 7.14
N GLU A 487 22.44 -39.65 6.79
CA GLU A 487 22.89 -39.28 5.45
C GLU A 487 24.37 -39.64 5.26
N LEU A 488 24.63 -40.70 4.49
CA LEU A 488 25.98 -41.27 4.35
C LEU A 488 27.00 -40.27 3.78
N SER A 489 26.61 -39.46 2.79
CA SER A 489 27.47 -38.43 2.20
C SER A 489 27.97 -37.43 3.25
N LEU A 490 27.08 -36.96 4.12
CA LEU A 490 27.41 -36.02 5.19
C LEU A 490 28.25 -36.71 6.28
N MET A 491 27.91 -37.95 6.66
CA MET A 491 28.68 -38.71 7.66
C MET A 491 30.13 -38.99 7.20
N ASN A 492 30.32 -39.35 5.93
CA ASN A 492 31.64 -39.54 5.35
C ASN A 492 32.42 -38.23 5.31
N ALA A 493 31.78 -37.13 4.89
CA ALA A 493 32.39 -35.81 4.87
C ALA A 493 32.82 -35.34 6.28
N ILE A 494 32.00 -35.61 7.31
CA ILE A 494 32.36 -35.36 8.72
C ILE A 494 33.60 -36.14 9.09
N THR A 495 33.67 -37.43 8.74
CA THR A 495 34.83 -38.28 9.04
C THR A 495 36.10 -37.78 8.34
N ALA A 496 35.97 -37.27 7.10
CA ALA A 496 37.08 -36.74 6.32
C ALA A 496 37.59 -35.39 6.84
N VAL A 497 36.68 -34.47 7.21
CA VAL A 497 37.04 -33.11 7.64
C VAL A 497 37.35 -33.03 9.14
N PHE A 498 36.68 -33.85 9.95
CA PHE A 498 36.77 -33.85 11.41
C PHE A 498 37.02 -35.26 11.97
N PRO A 499 38.21 -35.84 11.77
CA PRO A 499 38.50 -37.23 12.12
C PRO A 499 38.43 -37.53 13.63
N SER A 500 38.54 -36.52 14.48
CA SER A 500 38.45 -36.64 15.95
C SER A 500 37.03 -36.38 16.50
N THR A 501 36.07 -36.00 15.65
CA THR A 501 34.72 -35.67 16.06
C THR A 501 33.87 -36.93 16.15
N HIS A 502 33.08 -37.05 17.23
CA HIS A 502 32.12 -38.13 17.35
C HIS A 502 30.87 -37.81 16.53
N ASN A 503 30.53 -38.67 15.58
CA ASN A 503 29.30 -38.54 14.80
C ASN A 503 28.18 -39.39 15.42
N LEU A 504 27.10 -38.75 15.86
CA LEU A 504 25.93 -39.38 16.46
C LEU A 504 24.70 -39.25 15.54
N LEU A 505 23.82 -40.25 15.61
CA LEU A 505 22.55 -40.21 14.88
C LEU A 505 21.48 -39.51 15.72
N CYS A 506 20.66 -38.68 15.06
CA CYS A 506 19.50 -38.05 15.67
C CYS A 506 18.50 -39.09 16.19
N VAL A 507 18.14 -38.97 17.48
CA VAL A 507 17.22 -39.88 18.20
C VAL A 507 15.86 -39.99 17.51
N TRP A 508 15.34 -38.89 16.97
CA TRP A 508 14.06 -38.92 16.25
C TRP A 508 14.09 -39.84 15.04
N HIS A 509 15.18 -39.80 14.26
CA HIS A 509 15.34 -40.67 13.07
C HIS A 509 15.57 -42.13 13.45
N VAL A 510 16.31 -42.38 14.53
CA VAL A 510 16.47 -43.72 15.11
C VAL A 510 15.10 -44.29 15.51
N ASN A 511 14.31 -43.52 16.28
CA ASN A 511 12.99 -43.92 16.74
C ASN A 511 12.01 -44.13 15.58
N LYS A 512 12.01 -43.24 14.58
CA LYS A 512 11.16 -43.37 13.39
C LYS A 512 11.44 -44.68 12.63
N LYS A 513 12.72 -45.01 12.43
CA LYS A 513 13.11 -46.23 11.72
C LYS A 513 12.80 -47.48 12.55
N PHE A 514 13.03 -47.43 13.86
CA PHE A 514 12.62 -48.48 14.79
C PHE A 514 11.11 -48.77 14.69
N TRP A 515 10.26 -47.75 14.78
CA TRP A 515 8.80 -47.91 14.71
C TRP A 515 8.29 -48.33 13.33
N GLN A 516 8.99 -47.98 12.24
CA GLN A 516 8.68 -48.50 10.91
C GLN A 516 8.90 -50.01 10.80
N THR A 517 9.96 -50.53 11.44
CA THR A 517 10.25 -51.97 11.49
C THR A 517 9.36 -52.70 12.50
N ALA A 518 8.93 -52.03 13.57
CA ALA A 518 8.11 -52.59 14.64
C ALA A 518 6.59 -52.69 14.32
N LYS A 519 6.16 -52.39 13.08
CA LYS A 519 4.74 -52.39 12.66
C LYS A 519 4.00 -53.73 12.84
N GLY A 520 4.71 -54.84 13.01
CA GLY A 520 4.13 -56.16 13.23
C GLY A 520 3.89 -56.54 14.70
N LEU A 521 4.22 -55.65 15.64
CA LEU A 521 4.07 -55.90 17.08
C LEU A 521 2.64 -55.60 17.54
N ASP A 522 2.12 -56.42 18.46
CA ASP A 522 0.81 -56.21 19.07
C ASP A 522 0.78 -55.00 20.02
N GLY A 523 -0.42 -54.55 20.41
CA GLY A 523 -0.59 -53.33 21.22
C GLY A 523 0.09 -53.38 22.59
N GLN A 524 0.30 -54.58 23.15
CA GLN A 524 0.93 -54.76 24.47
C GLN A 524 2.47 -54.69 24.35
N GLN A 525 3.02 -55.24 23.27
CA GLN A 525 4.42 -55.10 22.88
C GLN A 525 4.78 -53.64 22.55
N GLN A 526 3.90 -52.92 21.86
CA GLN A 526 4.09 -51.50 21.55
C GLN A 526 4.08 -50.61 22.82
N MET A 527 3.17 -50.84 23.77
CA MET A 527 3.20 -50.14 25.07
C MET A 527 4.46 -50.41 25.87
N THR A 528 4.91 -51.67 25.93
CA THR A 528 6.11 -52.06 26.68
C THR A 528 7.38 -51.40 26.09
N LEU A 529 7.49 -51.36 24.77
CA LEU A 529 8.59 -50.69 24.06
C LEU A 529 8.56 -49.17 24.21
N THR A 530 7.37 -48.56 24.20
CA THR A 530 7.23 -47.11 24.40
C THR A 530 7.74 -46.70 25.79
N ASN A 531 7.43 -47.49 26.83
CA ASN A 531 7.91 -47.27 28.20
C ASN A 531 9.43 -47.51 28.36
N LEU A 532 10.04 -48.35 27.53
CA LEU A 532 11.49 -48.60 27.51
C LEU A 532 12.27 -47.49 26.80
N LEU A 533 11.65 -46.81 25.82
CA LEU A 533 12.26 -45.73 25.02
C LEU A 533 12.00 -44.32 25.57
N SER A 534 11.21 -44.19 26.64
CA SER A 534 10.91 -42.92 27.32
C SER A 534 11.87 -42.58 28.48
N VAL A 535 12.98 -43.31 28.58
CA VAL A 535 14.15 -43.02 29.44
C VAL A 535 15.29 -42.58 28.53
#